data_AF-R7V2M2-F1
#
_entry.id   AF-R7V2M2-F1
#
_cell.length_a   1.000
_cell.length_b   1.000
_cell.length_c   1.000
_cell.angle_alpha   90.00
_cell.angle_beta   90.00
_cell.angle_gamma   90.00
#
_symmetry.space_group_name_H-M   'P 1'
#
loop_
_entity.id
_entity.type
_entity.pdbx_description
1 polymer ?
#
loop_
_entity_poly.entity_id
_entity_poly.type
_entity_poly.pdbx_seq_one_letter_code
_entity_poly.pdbx_strand_id
1 'polypeptide(L)'
;MGFDSDEPVNAHKPFQDKPVEAWQVSDVKDWLSSLQLSDHSARFVSSCVNGQRLIQLGYSELIDLGVRQVDERMTIQRAIKQALASH
;
A
#
# COMPACT_ATOMS: atom_id res chain seq x y z
N MET A 1 -2.51 -2.24 -40.34
CA MET A 1 -1.66 -2.63 -39.20
C MET A 1 -2.33 -2.08 -37.97
N GLY A 2 -3.01 -2.94 -37.22
CA GLY A 2 -3.72 -2.55 -36.00
C GLY A 2 -2.80 -2.74 -34.80
N PHE A 3 -2.45 -1.63 -34.16
CA PHE A 3 -2.05 -1.56 -32.76
C PHE A 3 -2.54 -0.21 -32.22
N ASP A 4 -3.85 0.02 -32.36
CA ASP A 4 -4.57 0.91 -31.46
C ASP A 4 -4.79 0.11 -30.17
N SER A 5 -3.74 0.02 -29.35
CA SER A 5 -3.85 -0.27 -27.94
C SER A 5 -3.38 0.97 -27.20
N ASP A 6 -4.18 2.03 -27.32
CA ASP A 6 -4.35 2.94 -26.19
C ASP A 6 -5.07 2.12 -25.12
N GLU A 7 -4.30 1.27 -24.42
CA GLU A 7 -4.75 0.70 -23.18
C GLU A 7 -4.97 1.90 -22.27
N PRO A 8 -6.20 2.18 -21.82
CA PRO A 8 -6.35 3.20 -20.82
C PRO A 8 -5.53 2.68 -19.65
N VAL A 9 -4.53 3.46 -19.24
CA VAL A 9 -3.81 3.31 -17.98
C VAL A 9 -4.80 3.58 -16.84
N ASN A 10 -5.89 2.82 -16.84
CA ASN A 10 -6.85 2.74 -15.79
C ASN A 10 -6.00 2.41 -14.58
N ALA A 11 -6.08 3.31 -13.61
CA ALA A 11 -5.66 3.10 -12.24
C ALA A 11 -6.46 1.94 -11.64
N HIS A 12 -6.33 0.73 -12.21
CA HIS A 12 -6.64 -0.54 -11.62
C HIS A 12 -5.57 -0.68 -10.55
N LYS A 13 -5.93 -0.26 -9.34
CA LYS A 13 -5.12 -0.40 -8.14
C LYS A 13 -4.81 -1.90 -8.04
N PRO A 14 -3.63 -2.38 -8.47
CA PRO A 14 -3.42 -3.80 -8.62
C PRO A 14 -3.42 -4.48 -7.25
N PHE A 15 -3.15 -3.68 -6.21
CA PHE A 15 -3.29 -4.03 -4.80
C PHE A 15 -4.70 -4.53 -4.41
N GLN A 16 -5.76 -4.18 -5.14
CA GLN A 16 -7.12 -4.67 -4.85
C GLN A 16 -7.42 -6.04 -5.47
N ASP A 17 -6.69 -6.41 -6.53
CA ASP A 17 -6.95 -7.62 -7.31
C ASP A 17 -6.08 -8.81 -6.87
N LYS A 18 -4.99 -8.51 -6.14
CA LYS A 18 -4.02 -9.50 -5.65
C LYS A 18 -3.85 -9.40 -4.13
N PRO A 19 -3.52 -10.52 -3.45
CA PRO A 19 -3.38 -10.55 -1.99
C PRO A 19 -2.26 -9.64 -1.53
N VAL A 20 -2.37 -9.13 -0.29
CA VAL A 20 -1.38 -8.21 0.29
C VAL A 20 0.04 -8.76 0.19
N GLU A 21 0.23 -10.07 0.32
CA GLU A 21 1.54 -10.72 0.19
C GLU A 21 2.22 -10.49 -1.17
N ALA A 22 1.44 -10.36 -2.25
CA ALA A 22 1.92 -10.15 -3.61
C ALA A 22 2.06 -8.66 -3.97
N TRP A 23 1.82 -7.74 -3.03
CA TRP A 23 1.96 -6.31 -3.30
C TRP A 23 3.43 -5.92 -3.45
N GLN A 24 3.70 -5.10 -4.45
CA GLN A 24 5.01 -4.49 -4.64
C GLN A 24 5.07 -3.11 -3.98
N VAL A 25 6.25 -2.49 -4.00
CA VAL A 25 6.47 -1.16 -3.44
C VAL A 25 5.56 -0.10 -4.08
N SER A 26 5.28 -0.22 -5.38
CA SER A 26 4.32 0.63 -6.10
C SER A 26 2.87 0.41 -5.64
N ASP A 27 2.47 -0.84 -5.44
CA ASP A 27 1.13 -1.20 -4.93
C ASP A 27 0.90 -0.63 -3.52
N VAL A 28 1.90 -0.74 -2.64
CA VAL A 28 1.87 -0.18 -1.27
C VAL A 28 1.74 1.34 -1.30
N LYS A 29 2.45 2.02 -2.21
CA LYS A 29 2.32 3.47 -2.40
C LYS A 29 0.89 3.86 -2.79
N ASP A 30 0.33 3.20 -3.79
CA ASP A 30 -1.05 3.45 -4.25
C ASP A 30 -2.07 3.18 -3.14
N TRP A 31 -1.86 2.11 -2.37
CA TRP A 31 -2.67 1.78 -1.21
C TRP A 31 -2.60 2.86 -0.11
N LEU A 32 -1.39 3.32 0.25
CA LEU A 32 -1.22 4.44 1.19
C LEU A 32 -1.90 5.71 0.69
N SER A 33 -1.84 5.98 -0.62
CA SER A 33 -2.53 7.12 -1.21
C SER A 33 -4.06 7.00 -1.07
N SER A 34 -4.61 5.80 -1.21
CA SER A 34 -6.03 5.52 -0.96
C SER A 34 -6.44 5.74 0.50
N LEU A 35 -5.51 5.66 1.44
CA LEU A 35 -5.74 5.92 2.87
C LEU A 35 -5.48 7.37 3.27
N GLN A 36 -5.20 8.25 2.31
CA GLN A 36 -4.74 9.62 2.54
C GLN A 36 -3.42 9.71 3.32
N LEU A 37 -2.60 8.65 3.29
CA LEU A 37 -1.28 8.56 3.91
C LEU A 37 -0.16 8.67 2.86
N SER A 38 -0.47 9.37 1.76
CA SER A 38 0.45 9.65 0.65
C SER A 38 1.75 10.28 1.12
N ASP A 39 1.71 11.08 2.20
CA ASP A 39 2.88 11.75 2.77
C ASP A 39 3.91 10.73 3.31
N HIS A 40 3.43 9.65 3.92
CA HIS A 40 4.26 8.55 4.40
C HIS A 40 4.68 7.58 3.29
N SER A 41 3.96 7.57 2.16
CA SER A 41 4.28 6.68 1.04
C SER A 41 5.72 6.82 0.56
N ALA A 42 6.30 8.03 0.60
CA ALA A 42 7.70 8.25 0.27
C ALA A 42 8.66 7.47 1.18
N ARG A 43 8.39 7.41 2.50
CA ARG A 43 9.18 6.62 3.45
C ARG A 43 9.01 5.13 3.25
N PHE A 44 7.79 4.68 3.01
CA PHE A 44 7.51 3.27 2.72
C PHE A 44 8.22 2.84 1.43
N VAL A 45 8.18 3.66 0.38
CA VAL A 45 8.87 3.39 -0.89
C VAL A 45 10.39 3.41 -0.70
N SER A 46 10.92 4.39 0.03
CA SER A 46 12.36 4.49 0.31
C SER A 46 12.88 3.33 1.17
N SER A 47 12.04 2.78 2.05
CA SER A 47 12.34 1.58 2.85
C SER A 47 12.02 0.28 2.10
N CYS A 48 11.64 0.37 0.82
CA CYS A 48 11.24 -0.75 -0.03
C CYS A 48 10.17 -1.64 0.63
N VAL A 49 9.20 -1.02 1.31
CA VAL A 49 8.10 -1.73 1.94
C VAL A 49 7.20 -2.29 0.84
N ASN A 50 7.30 -3.59 0.67
CA ASN A 50 6.44 -4.43 -0.13
C ASN A 50 5.32 -5.03 0.74
N GLY A 51 4.40 -5.73 0.10
CA GLY A 51 3.23 -6.35 0.71
C GLY A 51 3.52 -7.28 1.89
N GLN A 52 4.51 -8.16 1.73
CA GLN A 52 4.99 -9.03 2.80
C GLN A 52 5.57 -8.24 4.00
N ARG A 53 6.30 -7.14 3.75
CA ARG A 53 6.71 -6.26 4.84
C ARG A 53 5.51 -5.58 5.48
N LEU A 54 4.54 -5.14 4.67
CA LEU A 54 3.34 -4.45 5.12
C LEU A 54 2.55 -5.27 6.16
N ILE A 55 2.34 -6.56 5.90
CA ILE A 55 1.66 -7.48 6.85
C ILE A 55 2.51 -7.83 8.06
N GLN A 56 3.83 -7.71 7.95
CA GLN A 56 4.77 -7.87 9.06
C GLN A 56 5.07 -6.55 9.79
N LEU A 57 4.49 -5.42 9.37
CA LEU A 57 4.71 -4.13 10.03
C LEU A 57 4.13 -4.16 11.44
N GLY A 58 5.03 -4.23 12.40
CA GLY A 58 4.72 -4.03 13.80
C GLY A 58 4.57 -2.55 14.16
N TYR A 59 4.21 -2.32 15.42
CA TYR A 59 4.08 -0.99 15.98
C TYR A 59 5.37 -0.15 15.88
N SER A 60 6.53 -0.78 16.10
CA SER A 60 7.84 -0.13 16.02
C SER A 60 8.17 0.34 14.61
N GLU A 61 7.87 -0.49 13.61
CA GLU A 61 8.16 -0.17 12.20
C GLU A 61 7.28 0.98 11.71
N LEU A 62 6.01 1.02 12.11
CA LEU A 62 5.13 2.16 11.78
C LEU A 62 5.70 3.47 12.34
N ILE A 63 6.22 3.46 13.56
CA ILE A 63 6.85 4.64 14.18
C ILE A 63 8.13 5.04 13.43
N ASP A 64 8.94 4.06 13.03
CA ASP A 64 10.20 4.28 12.29
C ASP A 64 9.95 4.87 10.90
N LEU A 65 8.89 4.39 10.22
CA LEU A 65 8.42 4.91 8.95
C LEU A 65 7.74 6.29 9.04
N GLY A 66 7.65 6.88 10.24
CA GLY A 66 7.12 8.22 10.48
C GLY A 66 5.65 8.26 10.92
N VAL A 67 4.99 7.11 10.98
CA VAL A 67 3.58 6.98 11.41
C VAL A 67 3.53 6.95 12.95
N ARG A 68 3.67 8.12 13.55
CA ARG A 68 3.66 8.30 15.02
C ARG A 68 2.28 8.56 15.59
N GLN A 69 1.35 9.06 14.78
CA GLN A 69 0.00 9.38 15.25
C GLN A 69 -0.82 8.11 15.46
N VAL A 70 -1.70 8.13 16.46
CA VAL A 70 -2.60 7.01 16.75
C VAL A 70 -3.62 6.84 15.62
N ASP A 71 -4.17 7.93 15.09
CA ASP A 71 -5.17 7.91 14.01
C ASP A 71 -4.63 7.27 12.72
N GLU A 72 -3.42 7.65 12.32
CA GLU A 72 -2.77 7.11 11.14
C GLU A 72 -2.44 5.63 11.33
N ARG A 73 -1.92 5.24 12.50
CA ARG A 73 -1.64 3.83 12.82
C ARG A 73 -2.90 2.98 12.86
N MET A 74 -3.98 3.49 13.45
CA MET A 74 -5.28 2.81 13.48
C MET A 74 -5.81 2.63 12.06
N THR A 75 -5.66 3.64 11.21
CA THR A 75 -6.07 3.60 9.80
C THR A 75 -5.28 2.55 9.02
N ILE A 76 -3.94 2.55 9.13
CA ILE A 76 -3.07 1.55 8.49
C ILE A 76 -3.40 0.15 8.98
N GLN A 77 -3.47 -0.06 10.30
CA GLN A 77 -3.77 -1.37 10.89
C GLN A 77 -5.13 -1.90 10.44
N ARG A 78 -6.15 -1.04 10.41
CA ARG A 78 -7.47 -1.40 9.91
C ARG A 78 -7.43 -1.75 8.43
N ALA A 79 -6.76 -0.94 7.62
CA ALA A 79 -6.66 -1.15 6.19
C ALA A 79 -5.88 -2.41 5.83
N ILE A 80 -4.79 -2.74 6.55
CA ILE A 80 -4.05 -4.00 6.37
C ILE A 80 -4.98 -5.18 6.70
N LYS A 81 -5.70 -5.12 7.82
CA LYS A 81 -6.68 -6.16 8.18
C LYS A 81 -7.78 -6.31 7.14
N GLN A 82 -8.28 -5.22 6.58
CA GLN A 82 -9.30 -5.26 5.53
C GLN A 82 -8.75 -5.83 4.23
N ALA A 83 -7.54 -5.42 3.82
CA ALA A 83 -6.90 -5.94 2.61
C ALA A 83 -6.57 -7.44 2.74
N LEU A 84 -6.20 -7.89 3.93
CA LEU A 84 -6.02 -9.31 4.26
C LEU A 84 -7.34 -10.10 4.33
N ALA A 85 -8.42 -9.48 4.79
CA ALA A 85 -9.72 -10.14 4.93
C ALA A 85 -10.58 -10.10 3.66
N SER A 86 -10.24 -9.23 2.72
CA SER A 86 -10.93 -9.10 1.43
C SER A 86 -10.48 -10.15 0.39
N HIS A 87 -9.55 -11.04 0.76
CA HIS A 87 -9.05 -12.16 -0.03
C HIS A 87 -8.93 -13.40 0.87
#